data_AF-A0A5E6MQB5-F1
#
_entry.id   AF-A0A5E6MQB5-F1
#
_cell.length_a   1.000
_cell.length_b   1.000
_cell.length_c   1.000
_cell.angle_alpha   90.00
_cell.angle_beta   90.00
_cell.angle_gamma   90.00
#
_symmetry.space_group_name_H-M   'P 1'
#
loop_
_entity.id
_entity.type
_entity.pdbx_description
1 polymer ?
#
loop_
_entity_poly.entity_id
_entity_poly.type
_entity_poly.pdbx_seq_one_letter_code
_entity_poly.pdbx_strand_id
1 'polypeptide(L)' 'MERAFAEDSSPREGESLFMNSALYREYLEERKEILKHKWLESEKQGRDIGFEKALLDWILHHRAGWRERRRLE' A
#
# COMPACT_ATOMS: atom_id res chain seq x y z
N MET A 1 -2.34 -22.90 38.72
CA MET A 1 -3.57 -22.74 37.93
C MET A 1 -3.44 -21.43 37.20
N GLU A 2 -3.51 -21.48 35.87
CA GLU A 2 -3.06 -20.48 34.90
C GLU A 2 -3.62 -19.07 35.16
N ARG A 3 -2.71 -18.09 35.32
CA ARG A 3 -3.03 -16.71 34.96
C ARG A 3 -2.78 -16.60 33.46
N ALA A 4 -3.86 -16.66 32.68
CA ALA A 4 -3.81 -16.32 31.27
C ALA A 4 -3.24 -14.90 31.14
N PHE A 5 -2.05 -14.79 30.55
CA PHE A 5 -1.54 -13.53 30.04
C PHE A 5 -2.45 -13.15 28.88
N ALA A 6 -3.46 -12.32 29.14
CA ALA A 6 -4.08 -11.54 28.08
C ALA A 6 -2.97 -10.62 27.57
N GLU A 7 -2.36 -10.99 26.44
CA GLU A 7 -1.43 -10.13 25.73
C GLU A 7 -2.18 -8.83 25.42
N ASP A 8 -1.69 -7.73 25.99
CA ASP A 8 -2.16 -6.39 25.70
C ASP A 8 -2.04 -6.19 24.19
N SER A 9 -3.16 -6.38 23.50
CA SER A 9 -3.29 -6.30 22.05
C SER A 9 -3.39 -4.84 21.59
N SER A 10 -3.23 -3.90 22.51
CA SER A 10 -3.24 -2.48 22.22
C SER A 10 -1.96 -2.12 21.47
N PRO A 11 -2.04 -1.50 20.28
CA PRO A 11 -0.86 -1.07 19.54
C PRO A 11 -0.02 -0.17 20.42
N ARG A 12 1.29 -0.42 20.46
CA ARG A 12 2.22 0.47 21.19
C ARG A 12 2.03 1.89 20.67
N GLU A 13 2.11 2.89 21.54
CA GLU A 13 1.84 4.30 21.17
C GLU A 13 2.61 4.75 19.92
N GLY A 14 3.85 4.27 19.74
CA GLY A 14 4.66 4.53 18.53
C GLY A 14 4.12 3.89 17.24
N GLU A 15 3.54 2.69 17.30
CA GLU A 15 2.87 2.05 16.15
C GLU A 15 1.60 2.82 15.78
N SER A 16 0.83 3.28 16.76
CA SER A 16 -0.34 4.12 16.54
C SER A 16 0.02 5.44 15.86
N LEU A 17 1.08 6.13 16.30
CA LEU A 17 1.56 7.36 15.66
C LEU A 17 2.01 7.13 14.21
N PHE A 18 2.69 6.01 13.93
CA PHE A 18 3.08 5.64 12.58
C PHE A 18 1.86 5.35 11.68
N MET A 19 0.88 4.58 12.18
CA MET A 19 -0.35 4.27 11.43
C MET A 19 -1.20 5.53 11.18
N ASN A 20 -1.16 6.51 12.08
CA ASN A 20 -1.83 7.79 11.91
C ASN A 20 -1.02 8.83 11.12
N SER A 21 0.21 8.49 10.71
CA SER A 21 1.08 9.42 9.98
C SER A 21 0.56 9.66 8.56
N ALA A 22 0.79 10.88 8.06
CA ALA A 22 0.52 11.21 6.66
C ALA A 22 1.30 10.29 5.71
N LEU A 23 2.52 9.90 6.08
CA LEU A 23 3.37 9.00 5.28
C LEU A 23 2.73 7.62 5.08
N TYR A 24 2.17 7.02 6.13
CA TYR A 24 1.53 5.72 6.02
C TYR A 24 0.25 5.78 5.19
N ARG A 25 -0.54 6.86 5.33
CA ARG A 25 -1.71 7.09 4.47
C ARG A 25 -1.33 7.24 3.00
N GLU A 26 -0.30 8.02 2.69
CA GLU A 26 0.23 8.15 1.32
C GLU A 26 0.69 6.80 0.76
N TYR A 27 1.37 5.98 1.58
CA TYR A 27 1.76 4.63 1.19
C TYR A 27 0.55 3.74 0.89
N LEU A 28 -0.51 3.81 1.69
CA LEU A 28 -1.74 3.05 1.43
C LEU A 28 -2.41 3.47 0.12
N GLU A 29 -2.47 4.76 -0.18
CA GLU A 29 -3.00 5.25 -1.46
C GLU A 29 -2.14 4.82 -2.64
N GLU A 30 -0.81 4.90 -2.53
CA GLU A 30 0.11 4.41 -3.57
C GLU A 30 -0.08 2.91 -3.82
N ARG A 31 -0.23 2.12 -2.75
CA ARG A 31 -0.48 0.69 -2.83
C ARG A 31 -1.80 0.37 -3.53
N LYS A 32 -2.87 1.14 -3.29
CA LYS A 32 -4.16 0.96 -4.00
C LYS A 32 -4.00 1.16 -5.50
N GLU A 33 -3.23 2.17 -5.91
CA GLU A 33 -2.98 2.43 -7.33
C GLU A 33 -2.15 1.33 -7.99
N ILE A 34 -1.13 0.79 -7.30
CA ILE A 34 -0.37 -0.37 -7.79
C ILE A 34 -1.29 -1.58 -7.99
N LEU A 35 -2.19 -1.85 -7.04
CA LEU A 35 -3.14 -2.97 -7.15
C LEU A 35 -4.14 -2.77 -8.31
N LYS A 36 -4.60 -1.54 -8.53
CA LYS A 36 -5.46 -1.18 -9.66
C LYS A 36 -4.73 -1.38 -10.99
N HIS A 37 -3.48 -0.93 -11.09
CA HIS A 37 -2.63 -1.13 -12.27
C HIS A 37 -2.40 -2.62 -12.54
N LYS A 38 -2.07 -3.41 -11.50
CA LYS A 38 -1.93 -4.87 -11.60
C LYS A 38 -3.18 -5.51 -12.19
N TRP A 39 -4.37 -5.13 -11.70
CA TRP A 39 -5.63 -5.67 -12.20
C TRP A 39 -5.82 -5.35 -13.68
N LEU A 40 -5.70 -4.07 -14.07
CA LEU A 40 -5.85 -3.64 -15.46
C LEU A 40 -4.89 -4.37 -16.42
N GLU A 41 -3.62 -4.54 -16.04
CA GLU A 41 -2.65 -5.24 -16.88
C GLU A 41 -2.89 -6.76 -16.92
N SER A 42 -3.45 -7.33 -15.85
CA SER A 42 -3.85 -8.74 -15.84
C SER A 42 -5.03 -8.99 -16.77
N GLU A 43 -6.03 -8.10 -16.77
CA GLU A 43 -7.17 -8.17 -17.69
C GLU A 43 -6.70 -8.11 -19.16
N LYS A 44 -5.77 -7.20 -19.47
CA LYS A 44 -5.20 -7.09 -20.83
C LYS A 44 -4.46 -8.35 -21.29
N GLN A 45 -3.79 -9.04 -20.38
CA GLN A 45 -3.01 -10.25 -20.70
C GLN A 45 -3.82 -11.54 -20.57
N GLY A 46 -5.07 -11.46 -20.10
CA GLY A 46 -5.92 -12.63 -19.83
C GLY A 46 -5.36 -13.54 -18.73
N ARG A 47 -4.44 -13.05 -17.88
CA ARG A 47 -3.82 -13.79 -16.79
C ARG A 47 -3.24 -12.85 -15.74
N ASP A 48 -3.11 -13.32 -14.51
CA ASP A 48 -2.41 -12.54 -13.47
C ASP A 48 -0.93 -12.33 -13.87
N ILE A 49 -0.51 -11.07 -13.84
CA ILE A 49 0.87 -10.65 -14.13
C ILE A 49 1.78 -10.73 -12.89
N GLY A 50 1.21 -10.86 -11.70
CA GLY A 50 1.91 -10.84 -10.42
C GLY A 50 2.17 -9.43 -9.89
N PHE A 51 2.32 -9.32 -8.57
CA PHE A 51 2.51 -8.03 -7.90
C PHE A 51 3.85 -7.37 -8.23
N GLU A 52 4.95 -8.14 -8.25
CA GLU A 52 6.29 -7.60 -8.49
C GLU A 52 6.42 -6.97 -9.89
N LYS A 53 5.87 -7.64 -10.92
CA LYS A 53 5.84 -7.11 -12.28
C LYS A 53 5.03 -5.81 -12.36
N ALA A 54 3.85 -5.79 -11.75
CA ALA A 54 3.01 -4.59 -11.69
C ALA A 54 3.68 -3.44 -10.93
N LEU A 55 4.39 -3.75 -9.84
CA LEU A 55 5.11 -2.77 -9.03
C LEU A 55 6.24 -2.11 -9.82
N LEU A 56 7.07 -2.92 -10.49
CA LEU A 56 8.17 -2.41 -11.30
C LEU A 56 7.66 -1.52 -12.45
N ASP A 57 6.64 -1.97 -13.17
CA ASP A 57 6.04 -1.18 -14.25
C ASP A 57 5.46 0.14 -13.72
N TRP A 58 4.70 0.08 -12.61
CA TRP A 58 4.14 1.25 -11.96
C TRP A 58 5.20 2.27 -11.56
N ILE A 59 6.29 1.82 -10.93
CA ILE A 59 7.39 2.69 -10.49
C ILE A 59 8.03 3.39 -11.70
N LEU A 60 8.23 2.67 -12.80
CA LEU A 60 8.90 3.19 -13.99
C LEU A 60 8.02 4.16 -14.78
N HIS A 61 6.73 3.89 -14.92
CA HIS A 61 5.88 4.59 -15.91
C HIS A 61 4.79 5.47 -15.31
N HIS A 62 4.37 5.23 -14.07
CA HIS A 62 3.15 5.83 -13.53
C HIS A 62 3.36 6.65 -12.26
N ARG A 63 4.29 6.22 -11.39
CA ARG A 63 4.49 6.76 -10.05
C ARG A 63 4.78 8.26 -10.03
N ALA A 64 5.67 8.74 -10.91
CA ALA A 64 6.05 10.15 -10.97
C ALA A 64 4.84 11.04 -11.27
N GLY A 65 4.04 10.69 -12.29
CA GLY A 65 2.84 11.45 -12.65
C GLY A 65 1.74 11.37 -11.59
N TRP A 66 1.60 10.23 -10.91
CA TRP A 66 0.66 10.10 -9.79
C TRP A 66 1.03 11.01 -8.62
N ARG A 67 2.32 11.04 -8.23
CA ARG A 67 2.80 11.91 -7.15
C ARG A 67 2.64 13.39 -7.47
N GLU A 68 2.87 13.79 -8.72
CA GLU A 68 2.71 15.18 -9.13
C GLU A 68 1.25 15.62 -9.03
N ARG A 69 0.30 14.79 -9.48
CA ARG A 69 -1.13 15.11 -9.34
C ARG A 69 -1.53 15.30 -7.87
N ARG A 70 -1.05 14.44 -6.96
CA ARG A 70 -1.35 14.55 -5.53
C ARG A 70 -0.76 15.76 -4.83
N ARG A 71 0.29 16.38 -5.38
CA ARG A 71 0.85 17.63 -4.85
C ARG A 71 0.02 18.85 -5.23
N LEU A 72 -0.74 18.75 -6.33
CA LEU A 72 -1.58 19.81 -6.86
C LEU A 72 -3.02 19.74 -6.34
N GLU A 73 -3.42 18.61 -5.73
CA GLU A 73 -4.64 18.44 -4.94
C GLU A 73 -4.52 19.15 -3.57
#